data_AF-A0AAT9HKF6-F1
#
_entry.id   AF-A0AAT9HKF6-F1
#
_cell.length_a   1.000
_cell.length_b   1.000
_cell.length_c   1.000
_cell.angle_alpha   90.00
_cell.angle_beta   90.00
_cell.angle_gamma   90.00
#
_symmetry.space_group_name_H-M   'P 1'
#
loop_
_entity.id
_entity.type
_entity.pdbx_description
1 polymer ?
#
loop_
_entity_poly.entity_id
_entity_poly.type
_entity_poly.pdbx_seq_one_letter_code
_entity_poly.pdbx_strand_id
1 'polypeptide(L)'
;MVHVPPGADPYDRFLAKCRELDRLGVRFSVGVVGLPDHLDAARRLRAVLPERVYLWVNAAEGHRYDDTEAGVWTALDPLFPYSRRPTTARACPAARGVRHLRRRRGHRPPLPLRPRRTRQPLRRQLPAGPAPPPVPLTTCDCHIGYVHLETLPLYDVFAGGVLERIPAPGGRPSRAGGDV
;
A
#
# COMPACT_ATOMS: atom_id res chain seq x y z
N MET A 1 3.89 -24.69 6.89
CA MET A 1 3.31 -25.12 5.62
C MET A 1 1.81 -25.11 5.76
N VAL A 2 1.12 -24.10 5.23
CA VAL A 2 -0.35 -24.13 5.17
C VAL A 2 -0.77 -24.97 3.98
N HIS A 3 -1.30 -26.17 4.25
CA HIS A 3 -1.92 -27.00 3.24
C HIS A 3 -3.27 -26.39 2.87
N VAL A 4 -3.41 -26.00 1.60
CA VAL A 4 -4.66 -25.53 1.05
C VAL A 4 -5.03 -26.53 -0.06
N PRO A 5 -6.19 -27.18 0.02
CA PRO A 5 -6.53 -28.23 -0.94
C PRO A 5 -6.65 -27.66 -2.36
N PRO A 6 -6.30 -28.45 -3.40
CA PRO A 6 -6.59 -28.09 -4.79
C PRO A 6 -8.08 -27.80 -4.96
N GLY A 7 -8.43 -26.65 -5.55
CA GLY A 7 -9.82 -26.22 -5.72
C GLY A 7 -10.38 -25.34 -4.61
N ALA A 8 -9.61 -25.04 -3.56
CA ALA A 8 -10.04 -24.05 -2.55
C ALA A 8 -10.27 -22.67 -3.17
N ASP A 9 -11.33 -22.01 -2.71
CA ASP A 9 -11.68 -20.63 -3.05
C ASP A 9 -10.42 -19.73 -2.92
N PRO A 10 -10.08 -18.92 -3.94
CA PRO A 10 -9.01 -17.93 -3.87
C PRO A 10 -8.96 -17.14 -2.55
N TYR A 11 -10.13 -16.85 -1.97
CA TYR A 11 -10.25 -16.17 -0.68
C TYR A 11 -9.63 -16.98 0.47
N ASP A 12 -9.96 -18.27 0.59
CA ASP A 12 -9.45 -19.13 1.66
C ASP A 12 -7.94 -19.33 1.53
N ARG A 13 -7.44 -19.42 0.29
CA ARG A 13 -5.99 -19.50 0.06
C ARG A 13 -5.28 -18.22 0.51
N PHE A 14 -5.88 -17.07 0.27
CA PHE A 14 -5.35 -15.78 0.70
C PHE A 14 -5.29 -15.70 2.24
N LEU A 15 -6.38 -16.06 2.92
CA LEU A 15 -6.41 -16.07 4.39
C LEU A 15 -5.43 -17.08 4.99
N ALA A 16 -5.28 -18.24 4.37
CA ALA A 16 -4.26 -19.23 4.74
C ALA A 16 -2.86 -18.61 4.73
N LYS A 17 -2.52 -17.78 3.74
CA LYS A 17 -1.24 -17.07 3.69
C LYS A 17 -1.11 -15.98 4.74
N CYS A 18 -2.16 -15.20 4.98
CA CYS A 18 -2.14 -14.21 6.07
C CYS A 18 -1.86 -14.88 7.43
N ARG A 19 -2.52 -16.01 7.72
CA ARG A 19 -2.29 -16.80 8.94
C ARG A 19 -0.88 -17.38 8.99
N GLU A 20 -0.30 -17.76 7.85
CA GLU A 20 1.09 -18.25 7.79
C GLU A 20 2.08 -17.16 8.17
N LEU A 21 1.97 -15.97 7.55
CA LEU A 21 2.83 -14.82 7.86
C LEU A 21 2.73 -14.42 9.32
N ASP A 22 1.50 -14.40 9.84
CA ASP A 22 1.21 -14.07 11.22
C ASP A 22 1.85 -15.05 12.22
N ARG A 23 1.73 -16.37 11.98
CA ARG A 23 2.40 -17.38 12.82
C ARG A 23 3.92 -17.28 12.77
N LEU A 24 4.49 -16.78 11.67
CA LEU A 24 5.92 -16.57 11.52
C LEU A 24 6.41 -15.25 12.16
N GLY A 25 5.50 -14.45 12.74
CA GLY A 25 5.83 -13.15 13.32
C GLY A 25 6.23 -12.10 12.27
N VAL A 26 5.91 -12.33 11.00
CA VAL A 26 6.18 -11.37 9.92
C VAL A 26 5.18 -10.22 10.02
N ARG A 27 5.66 -8.98 10.02
CA ARG A 27 4.78 -7.81 9.92
C ARG A 27 4.32 -7.64 8.48
N PHE A 28 3.01 -7.52 8.27
CA PHE A 28 2.42 -7.30 6.94
C PHE A 28 1.12 -6.49 7.06
N SER A 29 0.67 -5.94 5.93
CA SER A 29 -0.62 -5.29 5.76
C SER A 29 -1.42 -5.96 4.64
N VAL A 30 -2.73 -5.70 4.60
CA VAL A 30 -3.63 -6.19 3.55
C VAL A 30 -4.29 -4.99 2.87
N GLY A 31 -4.30 -4.98 1.53
CA GLY A 31 -4.90 -3.92 0.74
C GLY A 31 -6.15 -4.39 -0.02
N VAL A 32 -7.14 -3.50 -0.14
CA VAL A 32 -8.31 -3.66 -1.02
C VAL A 32 -8.51 -2.43 -1.89
N VAL A 33 -9.15 -2.58 -3.05
CA VAL A 33 -9.57 -1.45 -3.89
C VAL A 33 -10.98 -1.04 -3.49
N GLY A 34 -11.20 0.24 -3.22
CA GLY A 34 -12.46 0.79 -2.73
C GLY A 34 -13.54 0.90 -3.81
N LEU A 35 -13.97 -0.21 -4.39
CA LEU A 35 -15.16 -0.26 -5.26
C LEU A 35 -16.33 -0.85 -4.47
N PRO A 36 -17.59 -0.42 -4.71
CA PRO A 36 -18.76 -0.97 -4.02
C PRO A 36 -18.79 -2.51 -4.00
N ASP A 37 -18.47 -3.14 -5.14
CA ASP A 37 -18.43 -4.60 -5.31
C ASP A 37 -17.40 -5.30 -4.39
N HIS A 38 -16.40 -4.58 -3.90
CA HIS A 38 -15.38 -5.13 -3.00
C HIS A 38 -15.70 -4.92 -1.51
N LEU A 39 -16.76 -4.18 -1.18
CA LEU A 39 -17.04 -3.77 0.19
C LEU A 39 -17.32 -4.96 1.12
N ASP A 40 -18.11 -5.93 0.66
CA ASP A 40 -18.43 -7.11 1.46
C ASP A 40 -17.20 -7.99 1.68
N ALA A 41 -16.36 -8.14 0.66
CA ALA A 41 -15.08 -8.82 0.79
C ALA A 41 -14.15 -8.10 1.79
N ALA A 42 -14.10 -6.77 1.75
CA ALA A 42 -13.29 -5.96 2.67
C ALA A 42 -13.78 -6.07 4.12
N ARG A 43 -15.10 -6.04 4.35
CA ARG A 43 -15.70 -6.27 5.67
C ARG A 43 -15.41 -7.68 6.19
N ARG A 44 -15.55 -8.69 5.33
CA ARG A 44 -15.21 -10.08 5.68
C ARG A 44 -13.73 -10.21 6.05
N LEU A 45 -12.83 -9.57 5.29
CA LEU A 45 -11.40 -9.53 5.61
C LEU A 45 -11.14 -8.87 6.97
N ARG A 46 -11.75 -7.71 7.25
CA ARG A 46 -11.56 -7.03 8.53
C ARG A 46 -12.01 -7.88 9.72
N ALA A 47 -13.12 -8.60 9.57
CA ALA A 47 -13.67 -9.47 10.61
C ALA A 47 -12.79 -10.69 10.91
N VAL A 48 -12.09 -11.24 9.91
CA VAL A 48 -11.28 -12.46 10.07
C VAL A 48 -9.79 -12.20 10.30
N LEU A 49 -9.28 -11.04 9.89
CA LEU A 49 -7.88 -10.68 10.09
C LEU A 49 -7.63 -10.28 11.55
N PRO A 50 -6.52 -10.72 12.17
CA PRO A 50 -6.12 -10.23 13.49
C PRO A 50 -6.08 -8.70 13.52
N GLU A 51 -6.46 -8.09 14.63
CA GLU A 51 -6.52 -6.63 14.78
C GLU A 51 -5.19 -5.94 14.44
N ARG A 52 -4.07 -6.55 14.83
CA ARG A 52 -2.70 -6.10 14.53
C ARG A 52 -2.37 -6.04 13.02
N VAL A 53 -3.09 -6.77 12.17
CA VAL A 53 -2.91 -6.72 10.72
C VAL A 53 -3.68 -5.52 10.21
N TYR A 54 -2.94 -4.52 9.76
CA TYR A 54 -3.54 -3.32 9.19
C TYR A 54 -4.17 -3.62 7.83
N LEU A 55 -5.46 -3.27 7.69
CA LEU A 55 -6.22 -3.36 6.45
C LEU A 55 -6.34 -1.94 5.90
N TRP A 56 -5.88 -1.74 4.67
CA TRP A 56 -5.95 -0.44 4.00
C TRP A 56 -6.76 -0.49 2.72
N VAL A 57 -7.34 0.65 2.38
CA VAL A 57 -8.16 0.83 1.18
C VAL A 57 -7.40 1.74 0.22
N ASN A 58 -7.32 1.33 -1.04
CA ASN A 58 -6.90 2.18 -2.14
C ASN A 58 -8.13 2.75 -2.81
N ALA A 59 -8.19 4.07 -2.96
CA ALA A 59 -9.16 4.68 -3.86
C ALA A 59 -9.01 4.08 -5.27
N ALA A 60 -10.13 3.79 -5.91
CA ALA A 60 -10.16 3.26 -7.25
C ALA A 60 -9.87 4.39 -8.25
N GLU A 61 -8.95 4.14 -9.17
CA GLU A 61 -8.61 5.09 -10.22
C GLU A 61 -9.86 5.46 -11.03
N GLY A 62 -10.11 6.76 -11.19
CA GLY A 62 -11.29 7.28 -11.89
C GLY A 62 -12.62 7.21 -11.11
N HIS A 63 -12.64 6.66 -9.91
CA HIS A 63 -13.84 6.64 -9.07
C HIS A 63 -13.87 7.84 -8.12
N ARG A 64 -14.99 8.57 -8.13
CA ARG A 64 -15.23 9.68 -7.19
C ARG A 64 -16.06 9.15 -6.03
N TYR A 65 -15.65 9.52 -4.83
CA TYR A 65 -16.33 9.16 -3.59
C TYR A 65 -17.01 10.39 -3.04
N ASP A 66 -18.32 10.33 -2.83
CA ASP A 66 -18.98 11.28 -1.94
C ASP A 66 -18.57 11.04 -0.47
N ASP A 67 -19.03 11.91 0.44
CA ASP A 67 -18.65 11.80 1.86
C ASP A 67 -19.31 10.61 2.57
N THR A 68 -20.47 10.15 2.09
CA THR A 68 -21.15 8.98 2.63
C THR A 68 -20.40 7.71 2.24
N GLU A 69 -20.08 7.54 0.95
CA GLU A 69 -19.27 6.45 0.43
C GLU A 69 -17.89 6.43 1.07
N ALA A 70 -17.25 7.59 1.19
CA ALA A 70 -15.96 7.70 1.84
C ALA A 70 -16.03 7.36 3.33
N GLY A 71 -17.13 7.69 4.01
CA GLY A 71 -17.36 7.32 5.41
C GLY A 71 -17.36 5.80 5.62
N VAL A 72 -17.98 5.05 4.69
CA VAL A 72 -17.99 3.58 4.74
C VAL A 72 -16.57 3.00 4.64
N TRP A 73 -15.76 3.50 3.72
CA TRP A 73 -14.37 3.05 3.58
C TRP A 73 -13.48 3.53 4.74
N THR A 74 -13.72 4.74 5.26
CA THR A 74 -12.99 5.30 6.39
C THR A 74 -13.20 4.52 7.68
N ALA A 75 -14.39 3.91 7.85
CA ALA A 75 -14.66 3.00 8.96
C ALA A 75 -13.81 1.72 8.93
N LEU A 76 -13.37 1.28 7.73
CA LEU A 76 -12.47 0.14 7.57
C LEU A 76 -10.99 0.57 7.62
N ASP A 77 -10.67 1.70 7.01
CA ASP A 77 -9.33 2.29 6.97
C ASP A 77 -9.38 3.78 7.34
N PRO A 78 -8.98 4.15 8.57
CA PRO A 78 -8.95 5.55 9.02
C PRO A 78 -8.06 6.48 8.17
N LEU A 79 -7.13 5.93 7.38
CA LEU A 79 -6.26 6.69 6.47
C LEU A 79 -6.82 6.80 5.04
N PHE A 80 -7.99 6.21 4.76
CA PHE A 80 -8.64 6.32 3.46
C PHE A 80 -8.85 7.75 2.95
N PRO A 81 -9.11 8.77 3.81
CA PRO A 81 -9.20 10.16 3.36
C PRO A 81 -7.97 10.66 2.59
N TYR A 82 -6.77 10.17 2.89
CA TYR A 82 -5.55 10.49 2.13
C TYR A 82 -5.51 9.80 0.78
N SER A 83 -6.12 8.61 0.65
CA SER A 83 -6.17 7.88 -0.61
C SER A 83 -7.22 8.45 -1.57
N ARG A 84 -8.36 8.95 -1.08
CA ARG A 84 -9.47 9.43 -1.93
C ARG A 84 -9.21 10.77 -2.62
N ARG A 85 -8.21 11.53 -2.16
CA ARG A 85 -7.89 12.87 -2.68
C ARG A 85 -6.60 12.83 -3.50
N PRO A 86 -6.68 12.87 -4.83
CA PRO A 86 -5.49 13.00 -5.66
C PRO A 86 -4.73 14.26 -5.27
N THR A 87 -3.42 14.12 -5.09
CA THR A 87 -2.54 15.24 -4.75
C THR A 87 -1.97 15.81 -6.03
N THR A 88 -1.80 17.12 -6.13
CA THR A 88 -1.20 17.72 -7.33
C THR A 88 0.27 17.34 -7.43
N ALA A 89 0.72 16.98 -8.62
CA ALA A 89 2.08 16.48 -8.84
C ALA A 89 3.17 17.54 -8.63
N ARG A 90 2.82 18.82 -8.55
CA ARG A 90 3.74 19.88 -8.12
C ARG A 90 4.23 19.67 -6.68
N ALA A 91 3.47 18.95 -5.87
CA ALA A 91 3.89 18.51 -4.55
C ALA A 91 4.68 17.19 -4.59
N CYS A 92 4.69 16.44 -5.71
CA CYS A 92 5.19 15.07 -5.79
C CYS A 92 6.72 14.96 -5.55
N PRO A 93 7.18 14.14 -4.59
CA PRO A 93 8.58 14.07 -4.18
C PRO A 93 9.46 13.21 -5.08
N ALA A 94 8.92 12.67 -6.18
CA ALA A 94 9.73 12.09 -7.25
C ALA A 94 10.78 13.09 -7.81
N ALA A 95 10.59 14.40 -7.56
CA ALA A 95 11.59 15.45 -7.80
C ALA A 95 12.77 15.45 -6.80
N ARG A 96 12.71 14.70 -5.69
CA ARG A 96 13.67 14.74 -4.55
C ARG A 96 14.40 13.41 -4.28
N GLY A 97 14.53 12.53 -5.28
CA GLY A 97 15.45 11.39 -5.23
C GLY A 97 14.84 10.03 -4.86
N VAL A 98 13.52 9.94 -4.61
CA VAL A 98 12.82 8.65 -4.52
C VAL A 98 12.66 8.08 -5.94
N ARG A 99 13.28 6.92 -6.20
CA ARG A 99 13.14 6.21 -7.48
C ARG A 99 12.11 5.09 -7.35
N HIS A 100 10.99 5.24 -8.03
CA HIS A 100 10.03 4.16 -8.20
C HIS A 100 10.32 3.39 -9.49
N LEU A 101 10.61 2.10 -9.38
CA LEU A 101 10.71 1.22 -10.54
C LEU A 101 9.30 0.87 -11.02
N ARG A 102 8.80 1.60 -12.02
CA ARG A 102 7.56 1.20 -12.71
C ARG A 102 7.86 -0.03 -13.56
N ARG A 103 7.06 -1.10 -13.39
CA ARG A 103 7.07 -2.22 -14.33
C ARG A 103 6.55 -1.70 -15.67
N ARG A 104 7.41 -1.63 -16.71
CA ARG A 104 6.96 -1.34 -18.07
C ARG A 104 5.97 -2.44 -18.50
N ARG A 105 4.78 -2.07 -19.00
CA ARG A 105 3.88 -3.03 -19.66
C ARG A 105 4.66 -3.72 -20.79
N GLY A 106 4.65 -5.06 -20.80
CA GLY A 106 5.31 -5.87 -21.85
C GLY A 106 6.67 -6.48 -21.49
N HIS A 107 7.39 -6.00 -20.47
CA HIS A 107 8.62 -6.66 -20.02
C HIS A 107 8.39 -7.46 -18.73
N ARG A 108 8.37 -8.79 -18.84
CA ARG A 108 8.80 -9.64 -17.72
C ARG A 108 10.31 -9.44 -17.60
N PRO A 109 10.84 -8.81 -16.52
CA PRO A 109 12.23 -9.09 -16.21
C PRO A 109 12.31 -10.61 -15.95
N PRO A 110 13.32 -11.32 -16.47
CA PRO A 110 13.59 -12.65 -15.99
C PRO A 110 14.00 -12.49 -14.52
N LEU A 111 13.07 -12.67 -13.59
CA LEU A 111 13.42 -13.06 -12.25
C LEU A 111 13.80 -14.55 -12.35
N PRO A 112 15.08 -14.94 -12.22
CA PRO A 112 15.34 -16.31 -11.84
C PRO A 112 14.95 -16.41 -10.35
N LEU A 113 13.68 -16.70 -10.07
CA LEU A 113 13.27 -17.25 -8.76
C LEU A 113 13.76 -18.71 -8.63
N ARG A 114 15.04 -18.95 -8.96
CA ARG A 114 15.74 -20.15 -8.51
C ARG A 114 16.63 -19.73 -7.35
N PRO A 115 16.54 -20.40 -6.19
CA PRO A 115 17.38 -20.08 -5.05
C PRO A 115 18.82 -20.46 -5.39
N ARG A 116 19.65 -19.48 -5.79
CA ARG A 116 21.09 -19.69 -5.80
C ARG A 116 21.56 -19.64 -4.35
N ARG A 117 22.09 -20.77 -3.87
CA ARG A 117 22.72 -20.94 -2.56
C ARG A 117 24.05 -20.20 -2.46
N THR A 118 24.06 -18.89 -2.67
CA THR A 118 25.24 -18.05 -2.42
C THR A 118 24.83 -16.90 -1.54
N ARG A 119 25.21 -17.00 -0.26
CA ARG A 119 25.22 -15.89 0.71
C ARG A 119 26.23 -14.85 0.24
N GLN A 120 25.86 -14.02 -0.74
CA GLN A 120 26.51 -12.73 -0.93
C GLN A 120 25.59 -11.66 -0.33
N PRO A 121 26.10 -10.78 0.55
CA PRO A 121 25.32 -9.62 0.94
C PRO A 121 25.03 -8.81 -0.33
N LEU A 122 23.75 -8.66 -0.67
CA LEU A 122 23.31 -7.80 -1.76
C LEU A 122 23.45 -6.34 -1.32
N ARG A 123 24.70 -5.88 -1.16
CA ARG A 123 25.02 -4.48 -0.93
C ARG A 123 25.64 -3.92 -2.21
N ARG A 124 24.89 -4.00 -3.31
CA ARG A 124 25.17 -3.14 -4.46
C ARG A 124 24.56 -1.78 -4.15
N GLN A 125 25.41 -0.81 -3.84
CA GLN A 125 25.01 0.58 -3.98
C GLN A 125 24.53 0.75 -5.43
N LEU A 126 23.29 1.18 -5.59
CA LEU A 126 22.84 1.61 -6.91
C LEU A 126 23.79 2.74 -7.32
N PRO A 127 24.49 2.63 -8.45
CA PRO A 127 25.33 3.72 -8.91
C PRO A 127 24.48 4.99 -8.98
N ALA A 128 25.06 6.14 -8.63
CA ALA A 128 24.39 7.42 -8.74
C ALA A 128 23.96 7.61 -10.20
N GLY A 129 22.70 7.29 -10.48
CA GLY A 129 22.12 7.44 -11.80
C GLY A 129 21.70 8.89 -12.03
N PRO A 130 21.48 9.30 -13.29
CA PRO A 130 20.89 10.61 -13.57
C PRO A 130 19.58 10.79 -12.80
N ALA A 131 19.25 12.02 -12.41
CA ALA A 131 18.01 12.34 -11.72
C ALA A 131 16.81 11.72 -12.49
N PRO A 132 15.83 11.12 -11.80
CA PRO A 132 14.66 10.59 -12.48
C PRO A 132 13.97 11.71 -13.28
N PRO A 133 13.45 11.44 -14.48
CA PRO A 133 12.68 12.42 -15.22
C PRO A 133 11.44 12.84 -14.39
N PRO A 134 10.93 14.07 -14.58
CA PRO A 134 9.72 14.52 -13.90
C PRO A 134 8.59 13.53 -14.16
N VAL A 135 7.75 13.30 -13.15
CA VAL A 135 6.60 12.42 -13.28
C VAL A 135 5.65 13.06 -14.30
N PRO A 136 5.27 12.36 -15.38
CA PRO A 136 4.43 12.94 -16.43
C PRO A 136 2.98 13.18 -15.98
N LEU A 137 2.59 12.62 -14.83
CA LEU A 137 1.28 12.82 -14.23
C LEU A 137 1.28 14.15 -13.48
N THR A 138 0.23 14.95 -13.70
CA THR A 138 -0.04 16.20 -12.96
C THR A 138 -0.73 15.95 -11.63
N THR A 139 -1.07 14.70 -11.32
CA THR A 139 -1.66 14.25 -10.05
C THR A 139 -1.06 12.92 -9.59
N CYS A 140 -0.92 12.73 -8.28
CA CYS A 140 -0.52 11.48 -7.65
C CYS A 140 -1.65 10.94 -6.76
N ASP A 141 -2.08 9.72 -7.04
CA ASP A 141 -3.18 8.99 -6.41
C ASP A 141 -2.75 7.65 -5.83
N CYS A 142 -1.47 7.27 -5.99
CA CYS A 142 -0.92 6.03 -5.46
C CYS A 142 -0.19 6.27 -4.13
N HIS A 143 -0.37 5.36 -3.17
CA HIS A 143 0.29 5.45 -1.86
C HIS A 143 1.80 5.60 -1.99
N ILE A 144 2.41 4.84 -2.89
CA ILE A 144 3.85 4.86 -3.16
C ILE A 144 4.34 6.26 -3.53
N GLY A 145 3.51 7.10 -4.14
CA GLY A 145 3.88 8.48 -4.47
C GLY A 145 3.45 9.49 -3.42
N TYR A 146 2.18 9.45 -2.97
CA TYR A 146 1.66 10.47 -2.06
C TYR A 146 2.22 10.36 -0.64
N VAL A 147 2.69 9.17 -0.21
CA VAL A 147 3.25 8.98 1.15
C VAL A 147 4.45 9.87 1.41
N HIS A 148 5.13 10.30 0.34
CA HIS A 148 6.32 11.11 0.46
C HIS A 148 6.03 12.62 0.63
N LEU A 149 4.78 13.04 0.47
CA LEU A 149 4.41 14.45 0.49
C LEU A 149 4.60 15.03 1.89
N GLU A 150 5.49 16.01 2.03
CA GLU A 150 5.76 16.71 3.30
C GLU A 150 4.54 17.47 3.83
N THR A 151 3.58 17.80 2.95
CA THR A 151 2.30 18.40 3.34
C THR A 151 1.35 17.41 4.03
N LEU A 152 1.67 16.11 4.01
CA LEU A 152 0.88 15.07 4.65
C LEU A 152 1.66 14.49 5.84
N PRO A 153 1.01 14.15 6.96
CA PRO A 153 1.67 13.64 8.16
C PRO A 153 2.08 12.16 8.03
N LEU A 154 2.22 11.63 6.81
CA LEU A 154 2.26 10.19 6.58
C LEU A 154 3.60 9.56 6.99
N TYR A 155 4.70 10.31 6.95
CA TYR A 155 5.96 9.83 7.50
C TYR A 155 5.89 9.61 9.02
N ASP A 156 5.16 10.45 9.75
CA ASP A 156 4.97 10.27 11.20
C ASP A 156 3.97 9.15 11.49
N VAL A 157 2.88 9.09 10.72
CA VAL A 157 1.85 8.04 10.84
C VAL A 157 2.46 6.65 10.61
N PHE A 158 3.29 6.48 9.57
CA PHE A 158 3.89 5.18 9.24
C PHE A 158 5.25 4.95 9.91
N ALA A 159 6.00 5.99 10.25
CA ALA A 159 7.35 5.93 10.81
C ALA A 159 8.22 4.87 10.07
N GLY A 160 8.66 3.82 10.78
CA GLY A 160 9.43 2.71 10.20
C GLY A 160 8.63 1.70 9.36
N GLY A 161 7.38 1.99 8.99
CA GLY A 161 6.47 1.12 8.23
C GLY A 161 5.95 1.72 6.93
N VAL A 162 6.62 2.75 6.38
CA VAL A 162 6.22 3.45 5.15
C VAL A 162 6.11 2.50 3.95
N LEU A 163 7.07 1.57 3.76
CA LEU A 163 7.08 0.69 2.59
C LEU A 163 6.03 -0.41 2.66
N GLU A 164 5.80 -0.94 3.84
CA GLU A 164 4.81 -1.99 4.12
C GLU A 164 3.41 -1.40 4.33
N ARG A 165 3.28 -0.06 4.34
CA ARG A 165 2.06 0.69 4.69
C ARG A 165 1.48 0.19 6.03
N ILE A 166 2.31 0.13 7.07
CA ILE A 166 1.93 -0.30 8.43
C ILE A 166 2.08 0.91 9.37
N PRO A 167 0.98 1.46 9.93
CA PRO A 167 1.06 2.57 10.86
C PRO A 167 1.86 2.23 12.12
N ALA A 168 2.54 3.23 12.68
CA ALA A 168 3.15 3.10 13.99
C ALA A 168 2.05 2.83 15.06
N PRO A 169 2.37 2.13 16.16
CA PRO A 169 1.45 2.03 17.29
C PRO A 169 1.00 3.42 17.75
N GLY A 170 -0.30 3.71 17.72
CA GLY A 170 -0.83 5.03 18.06
C GLY A 170 -0.72 6.09 16.95
N GLY A 171 -0.19 5.73 15.76
CA GLY A 171 -0.17 6.56 14.55
C GLY A 171 -1.58 6.77 14.00
N ARG A 172 -2.37 7.60 14.70
CA ARG A 172 -3.67 8.05 14.24
C ARG A 172 -3.44 9.29 13.38
N PRO A 173 -4.23 9.48 12.31
CA PRO A 173 -4.22 10.77 11.64
C PRO A 173 -4.63 11.83 12.67
N SER A 174 -3.80 12.86 12.83
CA SER A 174 -4.28 14.11 13.42
C SER A 174 -5.54 14.50 12.65
N ARG A 175 -6.66 14.74 13.34
CA ARG A 175 -7.89 15.22 12.68
C ARG A 175 -7.46 16.39 11.82
N ALA A 176 -7.49 16.23 10.50
CA ALA A 176 -7.14 17.29 9.58
C ALA A 176 -8.07 18.46 9.92
N GLY A 177 -7.48 19.57 10.36
CA GLY A 177 -8.17 20.85 10.45
C GLY A 177 -8.77 21.20 9.10
N GLY A 178 -9.86 21.93 9.14
CA GLY A 178 -10.78 22.14 8.04
C GLY A 178 -10.16 22.83 6.82
N ASP A 179 -10.95 22.75 5.75
CA ASP A 179 -11.07 23.70 4.64
C ASP A 179 -9.78 24.24 4.01
N VAL A 180 -9.53 23.74 2.79
CA VAL A 180 -9.10 24.56 1.65
C VAL A 180 -10.00 24.21 0.47
#